data_AF-A0ABD2PGX8-F1
#
_entry.id   AF-A0ABD2PGX8-F1
#
_cell.length_a   1.000
_cell.length_b   1.000
_cell.length_c   1.000
_cell.angle_alpha   90.00
_cell.angle_beta   90.00
_cell.angle_gamma   90.00
#
_symmetry.space_group_name_H-M   'P 1'
#
loop_
_entity.id
_entity.type
_entity.pdbx_description
1 polymer ?
#
loop_
_entity_poly.entity_id
_entity_poly.type
_entity_poly.pdbx_seq_one_letter_code
_entity_poly.pdbx_strand_id
1 'polypeptide(L)'
;MLIRHENQCWVDEIGYMNNGETKRTPKQCSEVTCDKGGAYTINGCISVHVEPPCTVGEGDLSKPYPDCCFEVKCPENKATK
;
A
#
# COMPACT_ATOMS: atom_id res chain seq x y z
N MET A 1 13.76 -30.55 -16.05
CA MET A 1 13.62 -29.11 -16.33
C MET A 1 13.77 -28.38 -15.02
N LEU A 2 14.78 -27.51 -14.87
CA LEU A 2 14.91 -26.64 -13.70
C LEU A 2 14.12 -25.36 -14.00
N ILE A 3 13.07 -25.06 -13.23
CA ILE A 3 12.34 -23.81 -13.36
C ILE A 3 13.27 -22.70 -12.85
N ARG A 4 13.75 -21.84 -13.74
CA ARG A 4 14.56 -20.67 -13.38
C ARG A 4 13.64 -19.61 -12.79
N HIS A 5 13.69 -19.44 -11.47
CA HIS A 5 13.04 -18.34 -10.74
C HIS A 5 13.78 -17.00 -10.83
N GLU A 6 14.76 -16.88 -11.73
CA GLU A 6 15.71 -15.74 -11.82
C GLU A 6 15.02 -14.37 -12.08
N ASN A 7 13.70 -14.35 -12.32
CA ASN A 7 12.90 -13.14 -12.55
C ASN A 7 11.50 -13.18 -11.89
N GLN A 8 11.32 -13.98 -10.83
CA GLN A 8 10.08 -14.03 -10.07
C GLN A 8 10.31 -13.60 -8.62
N CYS A 9 9.33 -12.92 -8.05
CA CYS A 9 9.33 -12.56 -6.65
C CYS A 9 8.52 -13.58 -5.86
N TRP A 10 8.92 -13.83 -4.62
CA TRP A 10 8.11 -14.55 -3.65
C TRP A 10 7.75 -13.61 -2.51
N VAL A 11 6.45 -13.44 -2.27
CA VAL A 11 5.92 -12.61 -1.19
C VAL A 11 4.99 -13.49 -0.36
N ASP A 12 5.26 -13.67 0.93
CA ASP A 12 4.58 -14.71 1.74
C ASP A 12 3.04 -14.66 1.69
N GLU A 13 2.46 -13.47 1.64
CA GLU A 13 0.99 -13.30 1.62
C GLU A 13 0.37 -13.42 0.21
N ILE A 14 1.18 -13.36 -0.86
CA ILE A 14 0.72 -13.33 -2.27
C ILE A 14 1.15 -14.57 -3.06
N GLY A 15 2.30 -15.15 -2.70
CA GLY A 15 2.97 -16.22 -3.43
C GLY A 15 3.90 -15.70 -4.53
N TYR A 16 4.08 -16.50 -5.59
CA TYR A 16 4.92 -16.14 -6.72
C TYR A 16 4.31 -15.00 -7.53
N MET A 17 5.16 -14.05 -7.92
CA MET A 17 4.83 -12.92 -8.77
C MET A 17 5.78 -12.85 -9.96
N ASN A 18 5.24 -12.49 -11.12
CA ASN A 18 6.06 -12.24 -12.30
C ASN A 18 6.67 -10.83 -12.25
N ASN A 19 7.82 -10.66 -12.89
CA ASN A 19 8.42 -9.35 -13.08
C ASN A 19 7.44 -8.33 -13.68
N GLY A 20 7.32 -7.17 -13.04
CA GLY A 20 6.39 -6.09 -13.41
C GLY A 20 4.96 -6.31 -12.93
N GLU A 21 4.66 -7.44 -12.27
CA GLU A 21 3.34 -7.67 -11.69
C GLU A 21 3.16 -6.82 -10.43
N THR A 22 2.04 -6.11 -10.36
CA THR A 22 1.58 -5.43 -9.16
C THR A 22 0.35 -6.14 -8.60
N LYS A 23 0.37 -6.48 -7.32
CA LYS A 23 -0.74 -7.14 -6.62
C LYS A 23 -1.03 -6.43 -5.31
N ARG A 24 -2.31 -6.40 -4.94
CA ARG A 24 -2.73 -5.92 -3.63
C ARG A 24 -2.32 -6.90 -2.53
N THR A 25 -1.81 -6.37 -1.42
CA THR A 25 -1.53 -7.16 -0.22
C THR A 25 -2.84 -7.54 0.49
N PRO A 26 -3.08 -8.84 0.78
CA PRO A 26 -4.32 -9.27 1.43
C PRO A 26 -4.57 -8.55 2.75
N LYS A 27 -5.80 -8.05 2.93
CA LYS A 27 -6.25 -7.37 4.16
C LYS A 27 -5.48 -6.10 4.54
N GLN A 28 -4.65 -5.57 3.65
CA GLN A 28 -3.91 -4.33 3.87
C GLN A 28 -4.28 -3.29 2.80
N CYS A 29 -4.02 -2.01 3.12
CA CYS A 29 -4.02 -0.93 2.14
C CYS A 29 -2.60 -0.71 1.62
N SER A 30 -2.13 -1.68 0.85
CA SER A 30 -0.83 -1.65 0.22
C SER A 30 -0.85 -2.48 -1.06
N GLU A 31 0.09 -2.19 -1.94
CA GLU A 31 0.39 -2.99 -3.12
C GLU A 31 1.86 -3.39 -3.13
N VAL A 32 2.12 -4.53 -3.75
CA VAL A 32 3.46 -5.05 -3.97
C VAL A 32 3.71 -5.11 -5.46
N THR A 33 4.84 -4.57 -5.89
CA THR A 33 5.31 -4.66 -7.28
C THR A 33 6.57 -5.52 -7.32
N CYS A 34 6.54 -6.56 -8.15
CA CYS A 34 7.70 -7.41 -8.37
C CYS A 34 8.68 -6.76 -9.36
N ASP A 35 9.92 -6.56 -8.94
CA ASP A 35 10.97 -5.92 -9.70
C ASP A 35 11.90 -6.95 -10.37
N LYS A 36 12.78 -6.46 -11.26
CA LYS A 36 13.81 -7.28 -11.90
C LYS A 36 14.77 -7.87 -10.86
N GLY A 37 15.15 -9.13 -11.05
CA GLY A 37 16.09 -9.82 -10.17
C GLY A 37 15.49 -10.41 -8.90
N GLY A 38 14.15 -10.49 -8.81
CA GLY A 38 13.45 -11.13 -7.69
C GLY A 38 13.27 -10.26 -6.44
N ALA A 39 13.70 -8.99 -6.50
CA ALA A 39 13.34 -7.98 -5.51
C ALA A 39 11.90 -7.51 -5.72
N TYR A 40 11.26 -6.98 -4.68
CA TYR A 40 9.95 -6.36 -4.79
C TYR A 40 9.86 -5.09 -3.95
N THR A 41 9.00 -4.17 -4.36
CA THR A 41 8.70 -2.92 -3.66
C THR A 41 7.30 -3.00 -3.07
N ILE A 42 7.12 -2.50 -1.84
CA ILE A 42 5.81 -2.38 -1.19
C ILE A 42 5.46 -0.90 -1.07
N ASN A 43 4.32 -0.50 -1.63
CA ASN A 43 3.75 0.84 -1.46
C ASN A 43 2.62 0.77 -0.44
N GLY A 44 2.73 1.57 0.63
CA GLY A 44 1.70 1.68 1.68
C GLY A 44 1.27 3.12 1.90
N CYS A 45 0.29 3.31 2.79
CA CYS A 45 -0.14 4.65 3.19
C CYS A 45 0.99 5.39 3.92
N ILE A 46 1.01 6.71 3.78
CA ILE A 46 1.94 7.57 4.50
C ILE A 46 1.77 7.42 6.02
N SER A 47 2.86 7.52 6.77
CA SER A 47 2.78 7.63 8.23
C SER A 47 2.50 9.07 8.61
N VAL A 48 1.49 9.31 9.45
CA VAL A 48 1.13 10.66 9.91
C VAL A 48 1.16 10.76 11.43
N HIS A 49 1.47 11.95 11.90
CA HIS A 49 1.23 12.38 13.26
C HIS A 49 0.25 13.55 13.22
N VAL A 50 -0.80 13.51 14.04
CA VAL A 50 -1.80 14.58 14.13
C VAL A 50 -1.95 15.03 15.57
N GLU A 51 -2.11 16.34 15.77
CA GLU A 51 -2.41 16.92 17.07
C GLU A 51 -3.93 17.18 17.20
N PRO A 52 -4.49 17.13 18.42
CA PRO A 52 -5.87 17.56 18.64
C PRO A 52 -6.11 18.99 18.12
N PRO A 53 -7.28 19.28 17.52
CA PRO A 53 -8.48 18.43 17.44
C PRO A 53 -8.55 17.56 16.17
N CYS A 54 -7.46 17.37 15.43
CA CYS A 54 -7.46 16.51 14.25
C CYS A 54 -7.50 15.02 14.61
N THR A 55 -8.16 14.23 13.77
CA THR A 55 -8.23 12.76 13.92
C THR A 55 -7.84 12.07 12.63
N VAL A 56 -7.36 10.83 12.76
CA VAL A 56 -7.08 9.94 11.63
C VAL A 56 -8.31 9.04 11.46
N GLY A 57 -8.96 9.12 10.30
CA GLY A 57 -10.07 8.24 9.96
C GLY A 57 -9.61 6.82 9.68
N GLU A 58 -10.55 5.88 9.65
CA GLU A 58 -10.26 4.54 9.14
C GLU A 58 -10.13 4.59 7.61
N GLY A 59 -9.16 3.86 7.06
CA GLY A 59 -9.06 3.64 5.61
C GLY A 59 -10.15 2.69 5.11
N ASP A 60 -10.42 2.71 3.81
CA ASP A 60 -11.45 1.87 3.18
C ASP A 60 -10.81 0.71 2.39
N LEU A 61 -10.68 -0.45 3.04
CA LEU A 61 -10.13 -1.64 2.40
C LEU A 61 -11.00 -2.20 1.25
N SER A 62 -12.19 -1.68 0.98
CA SER A 62 -12.92 -2.07 -0.25
C SER A 62 -12.31 -1.45 -1.51
N LYS A 63 -11.52 -0.37 -1.38
CA LYS A 63 -10.88 0.35 -2.48
C LYS A 63 -9.46 -0.14 -2.80
N PRO A 64 -8.94 0.11 -4.01
CA PRO A 64 -7.54 -0.13 -4.33
C PRO A 64 -6.61 0.86 -3.62
N TYR A 65 -5.32 0.52 -3.49
CA TYR A 65 -4.30 1.50 -3.13
C TYR A 65 -4.16 2.53 -4.28
N PRO A 66 -3.96 3.83 -3.99
CA PRO A 66 -3.89 4.49 -2.68
C PRO A 66 -5.26 4.91 -2.11
N ASP A 67 -6.36 4.71 -2.82
CA ASP A 67 -7.71 5.16 -2.43
C ASP A 67 -8.26 4.51 -1.15
N CYS A 68 -7.67 3.38 -0.72
CA CYS A 68 -8.00 2.74 0.55
C CYS A 68 -7.34 3.39 1.77
N CYS A 69 -6.46 4.37 1.58
CA CYS A 69 -5.75 4.99 2.69
C CYS A 69 -6.69 5.82 3.57
N PHE A 70 -6.25 6.04 4.82
CA PHE A 70 -6.97 6.89 5.75
C PHE A 70 -7.02 8.34 5.27
N GLU A 71 -7.98 9.08 5.79
CA GLU A 71 -8.05 10.54 5.66
C GLU A 71 -7.80 11.20 7.02
N VAL A 72 -7.06 12.30 7.02
CA VAL A 72 -6.94 13.15 8.21
C VAL A 72 -8.10 14.13 8.22
N LYS A 73 -8.89 14.11 9.30
CA LYS A 73 -10.02 15.01 9.51
C LYS A 73 -9.66 16.00 10.60
N CYS A 74 -9.44 17.24 10.21
CA CYS A 74 -9.38 18.37 11.13
C CYS A 74 -10.72 19.09 11.11
N PRO A 75 -11.23 19.60 12.25
CA PRO A 75 -12.30 20.57 12.22
C PRO A 75 -11.92 21.68 11.25
N GLU A 76 -12.87 22.11 10.42
CA GLU A 76 -12.72 23.34 9.67
C GLU A 76 -12.56 24.47 10.69
N ASN A 77 -11.32 24.82 11.03
CA ASN A 77 -11.07 26.20 11.33
C ASN A 77 -11.52 26.90 10.05
N LYS A 78 -12.59 27.70 10.15
CA LYS A 78 -12.81 28.80 9.22
C LYS A 78 -11.58 29.72 9.30
N ALA A 79 -10.46 29.29 8.73
CA ALA A 79 -9.38 30.15 8.32
C ALA A 79 -9.91 30.88 7.09
N THR A 80 -10.81 31.79 7.39
CA THR A 80 -11.16 32.92 6.55
C THR A 80 -9.88 33.75 6.49
N LYS A 81 -9.03 33.49 5.50
CA LYS A 81 -8.30 34.52 4.75
C LYS A 81 -7.51 33.94 3.60
#